data_AF-A0A1C4YQM6-F1
#
_entry.id   AF-A0A1C4YQM6-F1
#
_cell.length_a   1.000
_cell.length_b   1.000
_cell.length_c   1.000
_cell.angle_alpha   90.00
_cell.angle_beta   90.00
_cell.angle_gamma   90.00
#
_symmetry.space_group_name_H-M   'P 1'
#
loop_
_entity.id
_entity.type
_entity.pdbx_description
1 polymer ?
#
loop_
_entity_poly.entity_id
_entity_poly.type
_entity_poly.pdbx_seq_one_letter_code
_entity_poly.pdbx_strand_id
1 'polypeptide(L)'
;MWNIAERRGATTVALTAVQVALLQVIYDEFHAGTAWPTMYQVDRAFLRLKRRGVASAAAVMRDLPDGLLMRSGIWTDPAARDEVKLTISGVARCAGGGAEEAEAFVRAVRWCARQEPTREPKVGETSVQVYWRQVRRAIPVELRPDPGSMDRLHLLLTAHHWGWVQAGRAPDGSEWTLHLGPEVRRFSKVQSVEDFVDARVSWWEEGNQFIPVTNTFFAPSEVAITEAAQPEEALTVGAYINPLALEQLRECADTGWDTTKLVALAEELDACWRAGHVYAAHTVLRALLDHVPPLFGQKGFAAVVSSHPWGKTDSNYLRRLSAFRDQADDALHRQISKRPDLLMLDNLPPAAAVNALLGGCAAQLQQP
;
A
#
# COMPACT_ATOMS: atom_id res chain seq x y z
N MET A 1 -1.41 -3.27 4.54
CA MET A 1 -1.87 -4.10 3.42
C MET A 1 -2.06 -3.11 2.30
N TRP A 2 -1.27 -3.18 1.23
CA TRP A 2 -1.37 -2.20 0.15
C TRP A 2 -2.76 -2.34 -0.45
N ASN A 3 -3.67 -1.41 -0.15
CA ASN A 3 -4.94 -1.34 -0.87
C ASN A 3 -4.58 -1.23 -2.34
N ILE A 4 -5.07 -2.17 -3.13
CA ILE A 4 -4.87 -2.12 -4.57
C ILE A 4 -5.57 -0.86 -5.07
N ALA A 5 -4.79 0.13 -5.48
CA ALA A 5 -5.29 1.25 -6.24
C ALA A 5 -5.68 0.80 -7.66
N GLU A 6 -5.09 -0.29 -8.17
CA GLU A 6 -5.25 -0.77 -9.54
C GLU A 6 -6.37 -1.81 -9.73
N ARG A 7 -7.43 -1.50 -10.49
CA ARG A 7 -8.49 -2.48 -10.79
C ARG A 7 -8.43 -2.99 -12.22
N ARG A 8 -8.66 -4.30 -12.41
CA ARG A 8 -8.86 -4.88 -13.75
C ARG A 8 -9.97 -4.12 -14.48
N GLY A 9 -9.75 -3.80 -15.75
CA GLY A 9 -10.69 -3.03 -16.56
C GLY A 9 -10.74 -1.52 -16.29
N ALA A 10 -9.89 -0.98 -15.40
CA ALA A 10 -9.88 0.46 -15.13
C ALA A 10 -9.54 1.31 -16.37
N THR A 11 -8.77 0.78 -17.32
CA THR A 11 -8.43 1.48 -18.57
C THR A 11 -9.60 1.59 -19.55
N THR A 12 -10.64 0.77 -19.39
CA THR A 12 -11.81 0.71 -20.28
C THR A 12 -13.12 1.15 -19.62
N VAL A 13 -13.09 1.49 -18.34
CA VAL A 13 -14.29 1.94 -17.61
C VAL A 13 -14.87 3.21 -18.23
N ALA A 14 -16.19 3.24 -18.38
CA ALA A 14 -16.89 4.41 -18.90
C ALA A 14 -16.79 5.58 -17.91
N LEU A 15 -16.48 6.76 -18.42
CA LEU A 15 -16.34 7.99 -17.63
C LEU A 15 -17.26 9.08 -18.18
N THR A 16 -17.86 9.85 -17.28
CA THR A 16 -18.56 11.08 -17.64
C THR A 16 -17.59 12.13 -18.17
N ALA A 17 -18.10 13.08 -18.96
CA ALA A 17 -17.29 14.19 -19.47
C ALA A 17 -16.64 15.04 -18.36
N VAL A 18 -17.22 15.05 -17.15
CA VAL A 18 -16.70 15.77 -15.98
C VAL A 18 -15.55 14.98 -15.34
N GLN A 19 -15.68 13.67 -15.20
CA GLN A 19 -14.61 12.79 -14.72
C GLN A 19 -13.40 12.79 -15.66
N VAL A 20 -13.63 12.73 -16.98
CA VAL A 20 -12.55 12.84 -17.98
C VAL A 20 -11.80 14.16 -17.83
N ALA A 21 -12.54 15.27 -17.66
CA ALA A 21 -11.93 16.58 -17.49
C ALA A 21 -11.11 16.69 -16.20
N LEU A 22 -11.56 16.07 -15.11
CA LEU A 22 -10.82 16.03 -13.86
C LEU A 22 -9.52 15.24 -14.00
N LEU A 23 -9.56 14.04 -14.59
CA LEU A 23 -8.35 13.24 -14.84
C LEU A 23 -7.35 14.01 -15.71
N GLN A 24 -7.83 14.68 -16.76
CA GLN A 24 -7.00 15.49 -17.63
C GLN A 24 -6.35 16.65 -16.88
N VAL A 25 -7.08 17.36 -16.00
CA VAL A 25 -6.50 18.44 -15.18
C VAL A 25 -5.38 17.92 -14.26
N ILE A 26 -5.59 16.79 -13.60
CA ILE A 26 -4.57 16.19 -12.73
C ILE A 26 -3.33 15.82 -13.56
N TYR A 27 -3.54 15.20 -14.72
CA TYR A 27 -2.45 14.84 -15.63
C TYR A 27 -1.72 16.06 -16.18
N ASP A 28 -2.42 17.09 -16.64
CA ASP A 28 -1.80 18.30 -17.21
C ASP A 28 -0.90 19.00 -16.19
N GLU A 29 -1.35 19.11 -14.93
CA GLU A 29 -0.54 19.70 -13.85
C GLU A 29 0.68 18.81 -13.50
N PHE A 30 0.53 17.49 -13.51
CA PHE A 30 1.65 16.55 -13.35
C PHE A 30 2.66 16.64 -14.51
N HIS A 31 2.16 16.65 -15.75
CA HIS A 31 2.95 16.64 -16.97
C HIS A 31 3.70 17.96 -17.18
N ALA A 32 3.11 19.09 -16.78
CA ALA A 32 3.75 20.40 -16.80
C ALA A 32 4.93 20.51 -15.80
N GLY A 33 5.00 19.62 -14.81
CA GLY A 33 6.02 19.63 -13.76
C GLY A 33 6.79 18.32 -13.63
N THR A 34 7.41 18.15 -12.47
CA THR A 34 8.12 16.92 -12.04
C THR A 34 7.70 16.51 -10.63
N ALA A 35 6.45 16.79 -10.26
CA ALA A 35 5.84 16.48 -8.98
C ALA A 35 4.33 16.25 -9.19
N TRP A 36 3.70 15.47 -8.31
CA TRP A 36 2.24 15.35 -8.33
C TRP A 36 1.57 16.64 -7.87
N PRO A 37 0.46 17.06 -8.47
CA PRO A 37 -0.22 18.28 -8.08
C PRO A 37 -0.89 18.12 -6.72
N THR A 38 -0.95 19.21 -5.97
CA THR A 38 -1.75 19.27 -4.74
C THR A 38 -3.23 19.40 -5.06
N MET A 39 -4.08 19.00 -4.13
CA MET A 39 -5.53 19.20 -4.20
C MET A 39 -5.91 20.66 -4.48
N TYR A 40 -5.19 21.62 -3.90
CA TYR A 40 -5.39 23.05 -4.16
C TYR A 40 -5.15 23.41 -5.64
N GLN A 41 -4.08 22.90 -6.25
CA GLN A 41 -3.77 23.14 -7.66
C GLN A 41 -4.85 22.52 -8.55
N VAL A 42 -5.22 21.26 -8.28
CA VAL A 42 -6.26 20.54 -9.02
C VAL A 42 -7.61 21.28 -8.94
N ASP A 43 -8.07 21.64 -7.74
CA ASP A 43 -9.37 22.32 -7.57
C ASP A 43 -9.38 23.68 -8.30
N ARG A 44 -8.28 24.45 -8.16
CA ARG A 44 -8.16 25.76 -8.81
C ARG A 44 -8.13 25.65 -10.34
N ALA A 45 -7.42 24.67 -10.88
CA ALA A 45 -7.37 24.43 -12.33
C ALA A 45 -8.72 23.93 -12.85
N PHE A 46 -9.38 23.04 -12.11
CA PHE A 46 -10.69 22.50 -12.47
C PHE A 46 -11.78 23.58 -12.47
N LEU A 47 -11.81 24.47 -11.48
CA LEU A 47 -12.73 25.61 -11.42
C LEU A 47 -12.58 26.58 -12.61
N ARG A 48 -11.35 26.73 -13.14
CA ARG A 48 -11.09 27.58 -14.31
C ARG A 48 -11.74 27.07 -15.60
N LEU A 49 -12.14 25.79 -15.65
CA LEU A 49 -12.90 25.25 -16.77
C LEU A 49 -14.31 25.84 -16.88
N LYS A 50 -14.79 26.60 -15.88
CA LYS A 50 -16.07 27.35 -15.86
C LYS A 50 -17.28 26.50 -16.31
N ARG A 51 -17.29 25.22 -15.98
CA ARG A 51 -18.41 24.33 -16.31
C ARG A 51 -19.59 24.61 -15.36
N ARG A 52 -20.74 24.98 -15.92
CA ARG A 52 -21.96 25.27 -15.15
C ARG A 52 -22.45 24.01 -14.42
N GLY A 53 -22.80 24.14 -13.13
CA GLY A 53 -23.41 23.06 -12.34
C GLY A 53 -22.46 21.93 -11.96
N VAL A 54 -21.15 22.10 -12.10
CA VAL A 54 -20.16 21.07 -11.76
C VAL A 54 -19.83 21.11 -10.27
N ALA A 55 -19.91 19.95 -9.62
CA ALA A 55 -19.47 19.77 -8.24
C ALA A 55 -17.96 20.08 -8.09
N SER A 56 -17.49 20.38 -6.88
CA SER A 56 -16.05 20.65 -6.64
C SER A 56 -15.17 19.49 -7.14
N ALA A 57 -13.88 19.74 -7.38
CA ALA A 57 -12.98 18.67 -7.83
C ALA A 57 -12.97 17.50 -6.85
N ALA A 58 -13.05 17.77 -5.54
CA ALA A 58 -13.17 16.76 -4.49
C ALA A 58 -14.46 15.92 -4.62
N ALA A 59 -15.60 16.53 -4.94
CA ALA A 59 -16.85 15.80 -5.14
C ALA A 59 -16.79 14.90 -6.37
N VAL A 60 -16.25 15.40 -7.50
CA VAL A 60 -16.06 14.56 -8.71
C VAL A 60 -15.06 13.44 -8.44
N MET A 61 -14.02 13.69 -7.63
CA MET A 61 -13.08 12.66 -7.19
C MET A 61 -13.75 11.57 -6.36
N ARG A 62 -14.77 11.90 -5.55
CA ARG A 62 -15.46 10.87 -4.78
C ARG A 62 -16.18 9.85 -5.69
N ASP A 63 -16.74 10.34 -6.79
CA ASP A 63 -17.50 9.51 -7.73
C ASP A 63 -16.63 8.88 -8.84
N LEU A 64 -15.31 9.10 -8.86
CA LEU A 64 -14.43 8.48 -9.85
C LEU A 64 -14.35 6.95 -9.66
N PRO A 65 -14.45 6.15 -10.73
CA PRO A 65 -14.22 4.72 -10.63
C PRO A 65 -12.85 4.41 -10.03
N ASP A 66 -12.83 3.41 -9.14
CA ASP A 66 -11.59 2.90 -8.58
C ASP A 66 -10.70 2.31 -9.68
N GLY A 67 -9.40 2.31 -9.46
CA GLY A 67 -8.45 1.93 -10.51
C GLY A 67 -7.74 3.11 -11.17
N LEU A 68 -8.29 4.34 -11.07
CA LEU A 68 -7.81 5.52 -11.80
C LEU A 68 -7.02 6.52 -10.94
N LEU A 69 -7.30 6.55 -9.64
CA LEU A 69 -6.61 7.39 -8.65
C LEU A 69 -5.94 6.53 -7.60
N MET A 70 -4.76 6.96 -7.15
CA MET A 70 -4.13 6.45 -5.93
C MET A 70 -4.93 6.96 -4.73
N ARG A 71 -5.89 6.17 -4.27
CA ARG A 71 -6.66 6.49 -3.07
C ARG A 71 -5.97 5.90 -1.85
N SER A 72 -5.77 6.71 -0.82
CA SER A 72 -5.63 6.17 0.54
C SER A 72 -6.95 5.47 0.90
N GLY A 73 -6.88 4.33 1.57
CA GLY A 73 -8.06 3.51 1.93
C GLY A 73 -9.09 4.20 2.83
N ILE A 74 -8.80 5.42 3.29
CA ILE A 74 -9.62 6.21 4.19
C ILE A 74 -10.27 7.32 3.37
N TRP A 75 -11.59 7.24 3.22
CA TRP A 75 -12.39 8.25 2.50
C TRP A 75 -12.61 9.50 3.38
N THR A 76 -11.55 10.27 3.57
CA THR A 76 -11.64 11.69 3.96
C THR A 76 -11.41 12.54 2.73
N ASP A 77 -12.20 13.62 2.55
CA ASP A 77 -11.95 14.58 1.47
C ASP A 77 -10.48 15.08 1.57
N PRO A 78 -9.70 15.04 0.47
CA PRO A 78 -8.28 15.42 0.49
C PRO A 78 -8.12 16.87 0.95
N ALA A 79 -7.16 17.11 1.84
CA ALA A 79 -6.80 18.46 2.26
C ALA A 79 -6.11 19.20 1.11
N ALA A 80 -6.18 20.53 1.12
CA ALA A 80 -5.63 21.39 0.07
C ALA A 80 -4.15 21.10 -0.29
N ARG A 81 -3.35 20.64 0.68
CA ARG A 81 -1.92 20.32 0.52
C ARG A 81 -1.64 18.90 0.03
N ASP A 82 -2.64 18.04 0.01
CA ASP A 82 -2.45 16.62 -0.28
C ASP A 82 -2.16 16.44 -1.77
N GLU A 83 -1.18 15.61 -2.10
CA GLU A 83 -0.88 15.25 -3.49
C GLU A 83 -1.98 14.36 -4.05
N VAL A 84 -2.48 14.72 -5.24
CA VAL A 84 -3.44 13.92 -5.99
C VAL A 84 -2.69 13.16 -7.07
N LYS A 85 -2.68 11.83 -6.98
CA LYS A 85 -1.89 10.97 -7.88
C LYS A 85 -2.79 10.08 -8.71
N LEU A 86 -2.55 10.06 -10.02
CA LEU A 86 -3.17 9.09 -10.91
C LEU A 86 -2.48 7.73 -10.73
N THR A 87 -3.25 6.65 -10.90
CA THR A 87 -2.63 5.37 -11.20
C THR A 87 -2.12 5.36 -12.64
N ILE A 88 -1.31 4.37 -12.99
CA ILE A 88 -0.91 4.15 -14.38
C ILE A 88 -2.11 3.97 -15.33
N SER A 89 -3.20 3.36 -14.87
CA SER A 89 -4.45 3.29 -15.63
C SER A 89 -5.07 4.68 -15.81
N GLY A 90 -5.05 5.53 -14.79
CA GLY A 90 -5.50 6.92 -14.89
C GLY A 90 -4.67 7.74 -15.89
N VAL A 91 -3.35 7.62 -15.84
CA VAL A 91 -2.42 8.29 -16.78
C VAL A 91 -2.70 7.85 -18.22
N ALA A 92 -2.88 6.54 -18.45
CA ALA A 92 -3.17 6.00 -19.78
C ALA A 92 -4.49 6.50 -20.41
N ARG A 93 -5.40 7.07 -19.60
CA ARG A 93 -6.67 7.65 -20.07
C ARG A 93 -6.54 9.10 -20.55
N CYS A 94 -5.43 9.77 -20.26
CA CYS A 94 -5.24 11.19 -20.50
C CYS A 94 -4.63 11.44 -21.88
N ALA A 95 -5.09 12.51 -22.54
CA ALA A 95 -4.53 12.96 -23.81
C ALA A 95 -3.24 13.77 -23.59
N GLY A 96 -2.45 13.94 -24.66
CA GLY A 96 -1.24 14.79 -24.61
C GLY A 96 -0.05 14.13 -23.92
N GLY A 97 0.21 12.84 -24.20
CA GLY A 97 1.38 12.12 -23.71
C GLY A 97 1.11 11.00 -22.69
N GLY A 98 -0.14 10.88 -22.21
CA GLY A 98 -0.48 9.92 -21.15
C GLY A 98 -0.26 8.47 -21.58
N ALA A 99 -0.56 8.14 -22.84
CA ALA A 99 -0.31 6.82 -23.39
C ALA A 99 1.20 6.50 -23.48
N GLU A 100 2.00 7.48 -23.92
CA GLU A 100 3.45 7.38 -24.06
C GLU A 100 4.14 7.23 -22.69
N GLU A 101 3.69 8.00 -21.67
CA GLU A 101 4.18 7.86 -20.29
C GLU A 101 3.81 6.51 -19.69
N ALA A 102 2.59 6.03 -19.95
CA ALA A 102 2.17 4.70 -19.53
C ALA A 102 3.00 3.58 -20.20
N GLU A 103 3.31 3.74 -21.49
CA GLU A 103 4.18 2.82 -22.21
C GLU A 103 5.62 2.83 -21.65
N ALA A 104 6.17 4.02 -21.37
CA ALA A 104 7.50 4.17 -20.77
C ALA A 104 7.59 3.44 -19.43
N PHE A 105 6.55 3.58 -18.59
CA PHE A 105 6.43 2.87 -17.32
C PHE A 105 6.43 1.35 -17.50
N VAL A 106 5.55 0.80 -18.35
CA VAL A 106 5.45 -0.66 -18.57
C VAL A 106 6.77 -1.23 -19.09
N ARG A 107 7.43 -0.52 -20.02
CA ARG A 107 8.77 -0.89 -20.52
C ARG A 107 9.82 -0.86 -19.43
N ALA A 108 9.83 0.15 -18.57
CA ALA A 108 10.76 0.26 -17.46
C ALA A 108 10.57 -0.88 -16.45
N VAL A 109 9.33 -1.13 -16.03
CA VAL A 109 8.96 -2.23 -15.13
C VAL A 109 9.42 -3.57 -15.70
N ARG A 110 9.06 -3.87 -16.95
CA ARG A 110 9.49 -5.10 -17.64
C ARG A 110 11.01 -5.22 -17.71
N TRP A 111 11.70 -4.15 -18.06
CA TRP A 111 13.15 -4.16 -18.17
C TRP A 111 13.78 -4.45 -16.81
N CYS A 112 13.35 -3.74 -15.75
CA CYS A 112 13.79 -3.96 -14.37
C CYS A 112 13.53 -5.41 -13.93
N ALA A 113 12.33 -5.93 -14.18
CA ALA A 113 11.96 -7.31 -13.87
C ALA A 113 12.90 -8.36 -14.48
N ARG A 114 13.45 -8.07 -15.66
CA ARG A 114 14.44 -8.92 -16.34
C ARG A 114 15.87 -8.74 -15.83
N GLN A 115 16.17 -7.63 -15.15
CA GLN A 115 17.51 -7.39 -14.60
C GLN A 115 17.75 -8.17 -13.31
N GLU A 116 16.73 -8.32 -12.47
CA GLU A 116 16.87 -8.96 -11.16
C GLU A 116 17.47 -10.38 -11.23
N PRO A 117 17.02 -11.31 -12.10
CA PRO A 117 17.61 -12.66 -12.16
C PRO A 117 18.97 -12.72 -12.87
N THR A 118 19.40 -11.65 -13.53
CA THR A 118 20.66 -11.60 -14.30
C THR A 118 21.81 -10.96 -13.53
N ARG A 119 21.55 -10.47 -12.32
CA ARG A 119 22.51 -9.71 -11.52
C ARG A 119 22.58 -10.30 -10.13
N GLU A 120 23.79 -10.33 -9.59
CA GLU A 120 23.99 -10.72 -8.20
C GLU A 120 23.78 -9.51 -7.27
N PRO A 121 23.04 -9.67 -6.16
CA PRO A 121 23.03 -8.70 -5.08
C PRO A 121 24.45 -8.45 -4.54
N LYS A 122 24.71 -7.26 -4.00
CA LYS A 122 25.96 -7.02 -3.27
C LYS A 122 25.99 -7.90 -2.01
N VAL A 123 27.19 -8.19 -1.51
CA VAL A 123 27.37 -8.98 -0.28
C VAL A 123 26.56 -8.35 0.87
N GLY A 124 25.63 -9.12 1.43
CA GLY A 124 24.74 -8.68 2.51
C GLY A 124 23.43 -8.02 2.05
N GLU A 125 23.24 -7.78 0.75
CA GLU A 125 21.98 -7.27 0.20
C GLU A 125 21.08 -8.42 -0.30
N THR A 126 19.77 -8.22 -0.21
CA THR A 126 18.75 -9.17 -0.72
C THR A 126 18.03 -8.64 -1.97
N SER A 127 18.58 -7.59 -2.58
CA SER A 127 18.01 -6.90 -3.73
C SER A 127 19.08 -6.48 -4.72
N VAL A 128 18.68 -6.30 -5.98
CA VAL A 128 19.57 -5.85 -7.05
C VAL A 128 19.37 -4.37 -7.30
N GLN A 129 20.46 -3.60 -7.26
CA GLN A 129 20.42 -2.17 -7.57
C GLN A 129 20.48 -1.90 -9.09
N VAL A 130 19.61 -1.03 -9.58
CA VAL A 130 19.64 -0.46 -10.93
C VAL A 130 19.66 1.07 -10.87
N TYR A 131 20.34 1.68 -11.84
CA TYR A 131 20.53 3.13 -11.91
C TYR A 131 19.66 3.75 -12.99
N TRP A 132 19.24 5.00 -12.79
CA TRP A 132 18.43 5.75 -13.76
C TRP A 132 19.00 5.74 -15.18
N ARG A 133 20.33 5.80 -15.35
CA ARG A 133 20.99 5.75 -16.66
C ARG A 133 20.74 4.44 -17.40
N GLN A 134 20.64 3.33 -16.66
CA GLN A 134 20.36 2.02 -17.21
C GLN A 134 18.90 1.92 -17.62
N VAL A 135 17.98 2.41 -16.78
CA VAL A 135 16.54 2.49 -17.13
C VAL A 135 16.35 3.39 -18.35
N ARG A 136 16.99 4.55 -18.41
CA ARG A 136 16.91 5.47 -19.56
C ARG A 136 17.34 4.82 -20.88
N ARG A 137 18.39 3.99 -20.88
CA ARG A 137 18.79 3.21 -22.07
C ARG A 137 17.73 2.18 -22.48
N ALA A 138 16.98 1.69 -21.49
CA ALA A 138 15.77 0.88 -21.58
C ALA A 138 14.65 1.48 -22.48
N ILE A 139 14.55 2.81 -22.46
CA ILE A 139 13.36 3.53 -22.93
C ILE A 139 13.68 4.28 -24.24
N PRO A 140 12.90 4.04 -25.32
CA PRO A 140 13.00 4.78 -26.57
C PRO A 140 13.00 6.29 -26.37
N VAL A 141 13.62 7.04 -27.29
CA VAL A 141 13.76 8.50 -27.19
C VAL A 141 12.39 9.17 -27.34
N GLU A 142 11.52 8.58 -28.15
CA GLU A 142 10.16 9.04 -28.45
C GLU A 142 9.27 9.04 -27.20
N LEU A 143 9.54 8.12 -26.26
CA LEU A 143 8.85 8.05 -24.97
C LEU A 143 9.50 8.93 -23.88
N ARG A 144 10.47 9.77 -24.27
CA ARG A 144 11.17 10.72 -23.40
C ARG A 144 11.29 12.09 -24.08
N PRO A 145 10.16 12.71 -24.45
CA PRO A 145 10.13 13.89 -25.32
C PRO A 145 10.74 15.15 -24.67
N ASP A 146 10.84 15.19 -23.34
CA ASP A 146 11.29 16.36 -22.59
C ASP A 146 12.26 15.99 -21.45
N PRO A 147 13.02 16.97 -20.90
CA PRO A 147 13.94 16.71 -19.81
C PRO A 147 13.29 16.12 -18.54
N GLY A 148 12.01 16.44 -18.29
CA GLY A 148 11.25 15.97 -17.13
C GLY A 148 10.71 14.55 -17.26
N SER A 149 10.74 13.93 -18.45
CA SER A 149 10.11 12.61 -18.66
C SER A 149 10.71 11.52 -17.75
N MET A 150 12.02 11.58 -17.46
CA MET A 150 12.66 10.60 -16.57
C MET A 150 12.32 10.79 -15.10
N ASP A 151 12.04 12.03 -14.68
CA ASP A 151 11.61 12.33 -13.31
C ASP A 151 10.16 11.91 -13.10
N ARG A 152 9.28 12.19 -14.07
CA ARG A 152 7.89 11.71 -14.05
C ARG A 152 7.83 10.18 -14.09
N LEU A 153 8.65 9.53 -14.91
CA LEU A 153 8.78 8.07 -14.90
C LEU A 153 9.22 7.54 -13.54
N HIS A 154 10.15 8.20 -12.85
CA HIS A 154 10.56 7.81 -11.50
C HIS A 154 9.41 7.92 -10.48
N LEU A 155 8.61 8.98 -10.56
CA LEU A 155 7.43 9.14 -9.71
C LEU A 155 6.40 8.05 -9.96
N LEU A 156 6.16 7.68 -11.22
CA LEU A 156 5.27 6.57 -11.57
C LEU A 156 5.83 5.23 -11.03
N LEU A 157 7.12 4.96 -11.25
CA LEU A 157 7.75 3.72 -10.78
C LEU A 157 7.70 3.55 -9.26
N THR A 158 7.80 4.64 -8.49
CA THR A 158 7.78 4.61 -7.03
C THR A 158 6.39 4.75 -6.43
N ALA A 159 5.41 5.30 -7.16
CA ALA A 159 4.01 5.32 -6.75
C ALA A 159 3.36 3.93 -6.80
N HIS A 160 3.87 3.04 -7.65
CA HIS A 160 3.30 1.70 -7.86
C HIS A 160 4.12 0.60 -7.17
N HIS A 161 3.45 -0.36 -6.55
CA HIS A 161 4.12 -1.49 -5.90
C HIS A 161 4.28 -2.70 -6.85
N TRP A 162 5.40 -2.78 -7.56
CA TRP A 162 5.66 -3.87 -8.51
C TRP A 162 6.88 -4.74 -8.14
N GLY A 163 7.25 -4.75 -6.85
CA GLY A 163 8.32 -5.60 -6.31
C GLY A 163 9.67 -4.91 -6.12
N TRP A 164 9.78 -3.61 -6.42
CA TRP A 164 10.89 -2.81 -5.92
C TRP A 164 10.78 -2.71 -4.38
N VAL A 165 11.92 -2.64 -3.71
CA VAL A 165 12.00 -2.67 -2.23
C VAL A 165 12.58 -1.40 -1.63
N GLN A 166 13.36 -0.66 -2.41
CA GLN A 166 13.90 0.63 -2.04
C GLN A 166 14.12 1.50 -3.27
N ALA A 167 13.89 2.80 -3.13
CA ALA A 167 14.23 3.80 -4.12
C ALA A 167 15.15 4.84 -3.48
N GLY A 168 16.11 5.36 -4.24
CA GLY A 168 17.02 6.40 -3.80
C GLY A 168 17.06 7.54 -4.81
N ARG A 169 17.27 8.76 -4.31
CA ARG A 169 17.52 9.93 -5.15
C ARG A 169 18.71 10.70 -4.60
N ALA A 170 19.57 11.18 -5.48
CA ALA A 170 20.70 12.02 -5.12
C ALA A 170 20.18 13.34 -4.49
N PRO A 171 20.94 13.96 -3.57
CA PRO A 171 20.52 15.21 -2.92
C PRO A 171 20.23 16.36 -3.88
N ASP A 172 20.89 16.38 -5.04
CA ASP A 172 20.69 17.36 -6.11
C ASP A 172 19.52 16.99 -7.05
N GLY A 173 18.85 15.86 -6.81
CA GLY A 173 17.75 15.36 -7.62
C GLY A 173 18.15 14.75 -8.96
N SER A 174 19.43 14.83 -9.35
CA SER A 174 19.90 14.55 -10.72
C SER A 174 19.99 13.07 -11.06
N GLU A 175 20.13 12.21 -10.04
CA GLU A 175 20.23 10.77 -10.21
C GLU A 175 19.28 10.04 -9.27
N TRP A 176 18.70 8.94 -9.73
CA TRP A 176 17.92 8.05 -8.88
C TRP A 176 18.28 6.58 -9.13
N THR A 177 17.96 5.75 -8.14
CA THR A 177 18.20 4.31 -8.13
C THR A 177 16.96 3.56 -7.67
N LEU A 178 16.85 2.30 -8.11
CA LEU A 178 15.83 1.36 -7.65
C LEU A 178 16.52 0.08 -7.19
N HIS A 179 16.04 -0.48 -6.09
CA HIS A 179 16.42 -1.79 -5.60
C HIS A 179 15.29 -2.76 -5.91
N LEU A 180 15.62 -3.82 -6.62
CA LEU A 180 14.69 -4.80 -7.15
C LEU A 180 14.71 -6.04 -6.24
N GLY A 181 13.59 -6.35 -5.61
CA GLY A 181 13.40 -7.61 -4.90
C GLY A 181 12.89 -8.70 -5.83
N PRO A 182 12.84 -9.97 -5.39
CA PRO A 182 12.48 -11.11 -6.24
C PRO A 182 11.07 -11.02 -6.83
N GLU A 183 10.16 -10.29 -6.19
CA GLU A 183 8.77 -10.13 -6.65
C GLU A 183 8.65 -9.38 -7.98
N VAL A 184 9.67 -8.61 -8.40
CA VAL A 184 9.66 -7.94 -9.72
C VAL A 184 9.53 -8.93 -10.88
N ARG A 185 9.97 -10.20 -10.69
CA ARG A 185 9.95 -11.23 -11.73
C ARG A 185 8.57 -11.49 -12.32
N ARG A 186 7.52 -11.25 -11.52
CA ARG A 186 6.10 -11.32 -11.92
C ARG A 186 5.79 -10.43 -13.11
N PHE A 187 6.52 -9.33 -13.25
CA PHE A 187 6.32 -8.32 -14.28
C PHE A 187 7.26 -8.50 -15.49
N SER A 188 8.02 -9.59 -15.59
CA SER A 188 8.99 -9.80 -16.69
C SER A 188 8.38 -9.93 -18.09
N LYS A 189 7.06 -10.20 -18.16
CA LYS A 189 6.31 -10.44 -19.39
C LYS A 189 5.32 -9.33 -19.75
N VAL A 190 5.09 -8.33 -18.89
CA VAL A 190 4.06 -7.30 -19.13
C VAL A 190 4.35 -6.51 -20.41
N GLN A 191 3.35 -6.36 -21.27
CA GLN A 191 3.44 -5.60 -22.53
C GLN A 191 2.56 -4.35 -22.51
N SER A 192 1.50 -4.35 -21.70
CA SER A 192 0.57 -3.22 -21.58
C SER A 192 0.29 -2.84 -20.12
N VAL A 193 -0.50 -1.78 -19.95
CA VAL A 193 -1.02 -1.36 -18.64
C VAL A 193 -1.95 -2.44 -18.08
N GLU A 194 -2.76 -3.06 -18.91
CA GLU A 194 -3.65 -4.17 -18.53
C GLU A 194 -2.85 -5.35 -18.01
N ASP A 195 -1.79 -5.77 -18.70
CA ASP A 195 -0.92 -6.85 -18.21
C ASP A 195 -0.30 -6.52 -16.85
N PHE A 196 0.11 -5.25 -16.67
CA PHE A 196 0.65 -4.78 -15.40
C PHE A 196 -0.39 -4.85 -14.28
N VAL A 197 -1.60 -4.35 -14.53
CA VAL A 197 -2.72 -4.39 -13.58
C VAL A 197 -3.09 -5.84 -13.26
N ASP A 198 -3.16 -6.71 -14.26
CA ASP A 198 -3.45 -8.13 -14.07
C ASP A 198 -2.39 -8.81 -13.21
N ALA A 199 -1.11 -8.54 -13.46
CA ALA A 199 -0.01 -9.05 -12.63
C ALA A 199 -0.08 -8.50 -11.18
N ARG A 200 -0.44 -7.22 -11.00
CA ARG A 200 -0.63 -6.60 -9.67
C ARG A 200 -1.78 -7.23 -8.90
N VAL A 201 -2.95 -7.35 -9.54
CA VAL A 201 -4.15 -7.92 -8.92
C VAL A 201 -3.94 -9.40 -8.61
N SER A 202 -3.37 -10.16 -9.54
CA SER A 202 -3.08 -11.58 -9.30
C SER A 202 -2.09 -11.79 -8.16
N TRP A 203 -1.04 -10.95 -8.07
CA TRP A 203 -0.11 -11.02 -6.95
C TRP A 203 -0.79 -10.75 -5.59
N TRP A 204 -1.71 -9.79 -5.54
CA TRP A 204 -2.49 -9.54 -4.33
C TRP A 204 -3.46 -10.68 -4.02
N GLU A 205 -4.15 -11.22 -5.04
CA GLU A 205 -5.04 -12.37 -4.90
C GLU A 205 -4.28 -13.61 -4.41
N GLU A 206 -3.07 -13.89 -4.91
CA GLU A 206 -2.21 -14.97 -4.40
C GLU A 206 -1.90 -14.78 -2.90
N GLY A 207 -1.59 -13.55 -2.50
CA GLY A 207 -1.39 -13.20 -1.09
C GLY A 207 -2.64 -13.39 -0.23
N ASN A 208 -3.83 -13.28 -0.84
CA ASN A 208 -5.13 -13.37 -0.16
C ASN A 208 -5.76 -14.78 -0.25
N GLN A 209 -5.38 -15.61 -1.23
CA GLN A 209 -5.81 -17.00 -1.39
C GLN A 209 -5.19 -17.96 -0.36
N PHE A 210 -4.14 -17.53 0.35
CA PHE A 210 -3.56 -18.29 1.47
C PHE A 210 -4.28 -18.09 2.80
N ILE A 211 -5.49 -17.53 2.81
CA ILE A 211 -6.46 -17.72 3.89
C ILE A 211 -7.25 -19.01 3.54
N PRO A 212 -6.89 -20.19 4.08
CA PRO A 212 -7.77 -21.33 3.93
C PRO A 212 -9.03 -21.04 4.75
N VAL A 213 -10.12 -20.72 4.07
CA VAL A 213 -11.45 -20.88 4.66
C VAL A 213 -11.67 -22.38 4.75
N THR A 214 -11.13 -23.03 5.78
CA THR A 214 -11.57 -24.37 6.19
C THR A 214 -12.95 -24.26 6.82
N ASN A 215 -13.96 -23.92 6.00
CA ASN A 215 -15.34 -24.31 6.28
C ASN A 215 -15.49 -25.78 5.89
N THR A 216 -14.95 -26.66 6.73
CA THR A 216 -15.14 -28.11 6.58
C THR A 216 -15.56 -28.74 7.91
N PHE A 217 -16.46 -28.10 8.64
CA PHE A 217 -17.32 -28.79 9.59
C PHE A 217 -18.64 -28.04 9.66
N PHE A 218 -19.65 -28.53 8.94
CA PHE A 218 -21.05 -28.61 9.33
C PHE A 218 -21.82 -29.14 8.12
N ALA A 219 -22.09 -30.44 8.11
CA ALA A 219 -23.10 -31.01 7.23
C ALA A 219 -24.46 -30.36 7.58
N PRO A 220 -25.30 -30.04 6.58
CA PRO A 220 -26.57 -29.37 6.83
C PRO A 220 -27.54 -30.38 7.44
N SER A 221 -27.94 -30.17 8.70
CA SER A 221 -29.16 -30.76 9.22
C SER A 221 -30.31 -29.82 8.90
N GLU A 222 -31.29 -30.31 8.16
CA GLU A 222 -32.55 -29.63 7.85
C GLU A 222 -33.24 -29.15 9.13
N VAL A 223 -33.34 -27.84 9.33
CA VAL A 223 -34.36 -27.24 10.18
C VAL A 223 -34.90 -25.99 9.49
N ALA A 224 -36.23 -25.95 9.42
CA ALA A 224 -37.05 -25.02 8.66
C ALA A 224 -36.73 -23.54 8.92
N ILE A 225 -36.60 -22.80 7.82
CA ILE A 225 -36.48 -21.34 7.80
C ILE A 225 -37.82 -20.75 8.20
N THR A 226 -37.86 -20.07 9.35
CA THR A 226 -38.91 -19.09 9.64
C THR A 226 -38.27 -17.71 9.56
N GLU A 227 -38.87 -16.89 8.72
CA GLU A 227 -38.49 -15.54 8.32
C GLU A 227 -38.55 -14.57 9.52
N ALA A 228 -37.41 -14.06 9.97
CA ALA A 228 -37.32 -12.85 10.79
C ALA A 228 -35.93 -12.20 10.63
N ALA A 229 -35.96 -10.90 10.33
CA ALA A 229 -34.87 -10.01 9.97
C ALA A 229 -33.54 -10.23 10.73
N GLN A 230 -32.44 -10.36 9.98
CA GLN A 230 -31.09 -10.23 10.52
C GLN A 230 -30.58 -8.79 10.30
N PRO A 231 -29.90 -8.19 11.29
CA PRO A 231 -29.12 -6.98 11.07
C PRO A 231 -27.89 -7.33 10.21
N GLU A 232 -27.72 -6.55 9.14
CA GLU A 232 -26.59 -6.56 8.23
C GLU A 232 -25.36 -6.01 8.99
N GLU A 233 -24.62 -6.89 9.68
CA GLU A 233 -23.47 -6.50 10.49
C GLU A 233 -22.19 -6.38 9.64
N ALA A 234 -21.67 -5.16 9.64
CA ALA A 234 -20.57 -4.65 8.84
C ALA A 234 -19.25 -5.44 8.97
N LEU A 235 -18.89 -6.18 7.92
CA LEU A 235 -17.49 -6.32 7.53
C LEU A 235 -17.01 -4.97 7.01
N THR A 236 -16.41 -4.17 7.89
CA THR A 236 -15.89 -2.84 7.53
C THR A 236 -14.73 -2.97 6.55
N VAL A 237 -15.00 -2.60 5.28
CA VAL A 237 -13.99 -2.39 4.25
C VAL A 237 -13.11 -1.20 4.70
N GLY A 238 -11.93 -1.47 5.26
CA GLY A 238 -10.93 -0.43 5.58
C GLY A 238 -10.29 -0.45 6.97
N ALA A 239 -10.43 -1.50 7.79
CA ALA A 239 -9.73 -1.57 9.09
C ALA A 239 -8.29 -2.07 8.96
N TYR A 240 -7.35 -1.47 9.70
CA TYR A 240 -5.96 -1.93 9.83
C TYR A 240 -5.85 -3.09 10.82
N ILE A 241 -6.67 -3.07 11.86
CA ILE A 241 -6.88 -4.19 12.78
C ILE A 241 -8.20 -4.88 12.46
N ASN A 242 -8.15 -6.20 12.29
CA ASN A 242 -9.32 -7.02 12.05
C ASN A 242 -10.17 -7.08 13.34
N PRO A 243 -11.44 -6.64 13.31
CA PRO A 243 -12.32 -6.70 14.47
C PRO A 243 -12.45 -8.10 15.09
N LEU A 244 -12.40 -9.15 14.26
CA LEU A 244 -12.46 -10.54 14.75
C LEU A 244 -11.23 -10.92 15.60
N ALA A 245 -10.05 -10.39 15.28
CA ALA A 245 -8.85 -10.63 16.07
C ALA A 245 -8.93 -9.93 17.44
N LEU A 246 -9.58 -8.76 17.52
CA LEU A 246 -9.84 -8.08 18.79
C LEU A 246 -10.85 -8.86 19.64
N GLU A 247 -11.91 -9.37 19.02
CA GLU A 247 -12.94 -10.11 19.76
C GLU A 247 -12.35 -11.39 20.37
N GLN A 248 -11.56 -12.13 19.60
CA GLN A 248 -10.84 -13.31 20.11
C GLN A 248 -9.95 -12.99 21.32
N LEU A 249 -9.32 -11.82 21.36
CA LEU A 249 -8.50 -11.39 22.50
C LEU A 249 -9.32 -10.98 23.73
N ARG A 250 -10.55 -10.48 23.53
CA ARG A 250 -11.50 -10.14 24.60
C ARG A 250 -12.16 -11.37 25.21
N GLU A 251 -12.46 -12.38 24.38
CA GLU A 251 -13.10 -13.64 24.80
C GLU A 251 -12.17 -14.53 25.66
N CYS A 252 -10.87 -14.24 25.72
CA CYS A 252 -9.87 -14.99 26.50
C CYS A 252 -9.88 -14.68 28.02
N ALA A 253 -11.04 -14.38 28.60
CA ALA A 253 -11.18 -13.85 29.96
C ALA A 253 -10.69 -14.79 31.09
N ASP A 254 -10.59 -16.10 30.85
CA ASP A 254 -10.25 -17.12 31.86
C ASP A 254 -8.78 -17.59 31.84
N THR A 255 -7.90 -16.88 31.13
CA THR A 255 -6.52 -17.33 30.85
C THR A 255 -5.47 -16.81 31.85
N GLY A 256 -5.88 -16.05 32.86
CA GLY A 256 -5.00 -15.42 33.85
C GLY A 256 -4.18 -14.23 33.32
N TRP A 257 -4.31 -13.89 32.04
CA TRP A 257 -3.68 -12.73 31.40
C TRP A 257 -4.65 -11.55 31.31
N ASP A 258 -4.18 -10.36 31.68
CA ASP A 258 -4.90 -9.12 31.41
C ASP A 258 -4.59 -8.61 30.00
N THR A 259 -5.51 -8.85 29.06
CA THR A 259 -5.39 -8.41 27.66
C THR A 259 -5.88 -6.98 27.43
N THR A 260 -6.39 -6.28 28.46
CA THR A 260 -6.97 -4.93 28.34
C THR A 260 -6.04 -3.97 27.62
N LYS A 261 -4.75 -3.98 27.99
CA LYS A 261 -3.75 -3.12 27.36
C LYS A 261 -3.44 -3.51 25.91
N LEU A 262 -3.39 -4.81 25.61
CA LEU A 262 -3.11 -5.29 24.24
C LEU A 262 -4.26 -4.90 23.30
N VAL A 263 -5.50 -5.07 23.76
CA VAL A 263 -6.72 -4.67 23.03
C VAL A 263 -6.72 -3.16 22.82
N ALA A 264 -6.48 -2.37 23.88
CA ALA A 264 -6.44 -0.91 23.78
C ALA A 264 -5.37 -0.42 22.79
N LEU A 265 -4.15 -0.99 22.83
CA LEU A 265 -3.09 -0.63 21.86
C LEU A 265 -3.45 -1.00 20.43
N ALA A 266 -4.14 -2.11 20.21
CA ALA A 266 -4.59 -2.50 18.88
C ALA A 266 -5.72 -1.56 18.37
N GLU A 267 -6.67 -1.19 19.22
CA GLU A 267 -7.70 -0.20 18.90
C GLU A 267 -7.11 1.20 18.63
N GLU A 268 -6.18 1.64 19.47
CA GLU A 268 -5.46 2.91 19.29
C GLU A 268 -4.64 2.91 18.00
N LEU A 269 -4.01 1.78 17.66
CA LEU A 269 -3.28 1.63 16.40
C LEU A 269 -4.22 1.76 15.20
N ASP A 270 -5.37 1.10 15.26
CA ASP A 270 -6.39 1.18 14.21
C ASP A 270 -6.96 2.61 14.10
N ALA A 271 -7.21 3.28 15.22
CA ALA A 271 -7.67 4.66 15.25
C ALA A 271 -6.62 5.63 14.70
N CYS A 272 -5.35 5.49 15.10
CA CYS A 272 -4.24 6.30 14.58
C CYS A 272 -4.05 6.08 13.08
N TRP A 273 -4.18 4.83 12.62
CA TRP A 273 -4.09 4.51 11.21
C TRP A 273 -5.25 5.14 10.43
N ARG A 274 -6.50 4.97 10.89
CA ARG A 274 -7.70 5.57 10.29
C ARG A 274 -7.65 7.10 10.27
N ALA A 275 -7.02 7.73 11.25
CA ALA A 275 -6.86 9.18 11.32
C ALA A 275 -5.61 9.70 10.58
N GLY A 276 -4.81 8.83 9.98
CA GLY A 276 -3.58 9.21 9.27
C GLY A 276 -2.47 9.75 10.17
N HIS A 277 -2.48 9.40 11.47
CA HIS A 277 -1.50 9.88 12.44
C HIS A 277 -0.21 9.07 12.36
N VAL A 278 0.68 9.45 11.43
CA VAL A 278 1.92 8.71 11.09
C VAL A 278 2.75 8.36 12.34
N TYR A 279 3.20 9.36 13.09
CA TYR A 279 4.06 9.16 14.25
C TYR A 279 3.38 8.39 15.38
N ALA A 280 2.10 8.66 15.62
CA ALA A 280 1.32 7.96 16.63
C ALA A 280 1.16 6.48 16.27
N ALA A 281 0.82 6.16 15.02
CA ALA A 281 0.67 4.78 14.58
C ALA A 281 2.00 3.99 14.67
N HIS A 282 3.14 4.61 14.35
CA HIS A 282 4.45 3.98 14.53
C HIS A 282 4.76 3.72 16.01
N THR A 283 4.48 4.70 16.86
CA THR A 283 4.67 4.62 18.31
C THR A 283 3.79 3.54 18.94
N VAL A 284 2.51 3.50 18.58
CA VAL A 284 1.56 2.52 19.14
C VAL A 284 1.90 1.11 18.66
N LEU A 285 2.29 0.93 17.39
CA LEU A 285 2.74 -0.38 16.92
C LEU A 285 4.02 -0.82 17.64
N ARG A 286 4.99 0.07 17.87
CA ARG A 286 6.17 -0.24 18.69
C ARG A 286 5.80 -0.71 20.08
N ALA A 287 4.88 -0.01 20.75
CA ALA A 287 4.39 -0.34 22.08
C ALA A 287 3.68 -1.70 22.07
N LEU A 288 2.82 -1.96 21.09
CA LEU A 288 2.15 -3.26 20.91
C LEU A 288 3.19 -4.39 20.81
N LEU A 289 4.23 -4.24 19.98
CA LEU A 289 5.29 -5.24 19.83
C LEU A 289 6.12 -5.46 21.11
N ASP A 290 6.28 -4.44 21.97
CA ASP A 290 6.94 -4.56 23.27
C ASP A 290 6.11 -5.24 24.34
N HIS A 291 4.78 -5.21 24.20
CA HIS A 291 3.86 -5.78 25.19
C HIS A 291 3.52 -7.25 24.95
N VAL A 292 3.77 -7.76 23.75
CA VAL A 292 3.53 -9.18 23.42
C VAL A 292 4.50 -10.19 24.08
N PRO A 293 5.82 -9.96 24.19
CA PRO A 293 6.77 -11.02 24.56
C PRO A 293 6.46 -11.85 25.82
N PRO A 294 5.98 -11.27 26.93
CA PRO A 294 5.62 -12.03 28.12
C PRO A 294 4.60 -13.13 27.86
N LEU A 295 3.64 -12.91 26.96
CA LEU A 295 2.60 -13.89 26.60
C LEU A 295 3.20 -15.19 26.03
N PHE A 296 4.38 -15.09 25.40
CA PHE A 296 5.12 -16.21 24.82
C PHE A 296 6.28 -16.68 25.70
N GLY A 297 6.37 -16.21 26.95
CA GLY A 297 7.47 -16.52 27.87
C GLY A 297 8.82 -15.93 27.44
N GLN A 298 8.82 -14.89 26.59
CA GLN A 298 10.02 -14.28 26.02
C GLN A 298 10.29 -12.88 26.58
N LYS A 299 11.55 -12.46 26.55
CA LYS A 299 11.98 -11.12 27.02
C LYS A 299 11.93 -10.04 25.95
N GLY A 300 11.75 -10.41 24.69
CA GLY A 300 11.76 -9.46 23.58
C GLY A 300 11.15 -10.04 22.33
N PHE A 301 10.66 -9.16 21.47
CA PHE A 301 9.88 -9.56 20.30
C PHE A 301 10.67 -10.44 19.31
N ALA A 302 11.95 -10.15 19.08
CA ALA A 302 12.79 -10.98 18.22
C ALA A 302 12.86 -12.45 18.70
N ALA A 303 12.87 -12.68 20.02
CA ALA A 303 12.84 -14.02 20.59
C ALA A 303 11.48 -14.70 20.37
N VAL A 304 10.36 -13.96 20.43
CA VAL A 304 9.02 -14.48 20.08
C VAL A 304 9.00 -15.00 18.63
N VAL A 305 9.57 -14.23 17.70
CA VAL A 305 9.63 -14.62 16.27
C VAL A 305 10.46 -15.90 16.06
N SER A 306 11.54 -16.08 16.81
CA SER A 306 12.45 -17.22 16.63
C SER A 306 12.08 -18.48 17.42
N SER A 307 11.35 -18.34 18.54
CA SER A 307 11.12 -19.44 19.48
C SER A 307 9.73 -20.08 19.40
N HIS A 308 8.72 -19.34 18.95
CA HIS A 308 7.36 -19.87 18.84
C HIS A 308 7.15 -20.53 17.45
N PRO A 309 6.43 -21.67 17.36
CA PRO A 309 6.23 -22.40 16.10
C PRO A 309 5.18 -21.73 15.20
N TRP A 310 5.56 -20.59 14.64
CA TRP A 310 4.75 -19.86 13.67
C TRP A 310 4.57 -20.64 12.37
N GLY A 311 3.41 -20.48 11.72
CA GLY A 311 3.24 -20.90 10.34
C GLY A 311 4.33 -20.31 9.43
N LYS A 312 4.66 -20.99 8.33
CA LYS A 312 5.72 -20.54 7.40
C LYS A 312 5.51 -19.09 6.92
N THR A 313 4.26 -18.73 6.65
CA THR A 313 3.86 -17.39 6.22
C THR A 313 3.92 -16.39 7.38
N ASP A 314 3.38 -16.74 8.55
CA ASP A 314 3.39 -15.87 9.74
C ASP A 314 4.81 -15.58 10.22
N SER A 315 5.71 -16.56 10.11
CA SER A 315 7.14 -16.38 10.37
C SER A 315 7.74 -15.25 9.51
N ASN A 316 7.35 -15.13 8.25
CA ASN A 316 7.82 -14.05 7.37
C ASN A 316 7.23 -12.70 7.80
N TYR A 317 5.96 -12.67 8.17
CA TYR A 317 5.31 -11.45 8.66
C TYR A 317 5.94 -10.96 9.96
N LEU A 318 6.19 -11.85 10.90
CA LEU A 318 6.77 -11.52 12.20
C LEU A 318 8.23 -11.09 12.09
N ARG A 319 9.01 -11.67 11.17
CA ARG A 319 10.35 -11.15 10.84
C ARG A 319 10.30 -9.70 10.39
N ARG A 320 9.31 -9.32 9.56
CA ARG A 320 9.11 -7.93 9.13
C ARG A 320 8.69 -7.03 10.29
N LEU A 321 7.81 -7.49 11.18
CA LEU A 321 7.44 -6.76 12.40
C LEU A 321 8.65 -6.56 13.33
N SER A 322 9.53 -7.55 13.43
CA SER A 322 10.76 -7.43 14.21
C SER A 322 11.72 -6.40 13.64
N ALA A 323 11.85 -6.31 12.30
CA ALA A 323 12.68 -5.31 11.64
C ALA A 323 12.09 -3.90 11.70
N PHE A 324 10.76 -3.78 11.71
CA PHE A 324 10.05 -2.49 11.85
C PHE A 324 10.40 -1.76 13.16
N ARG A 325 10.86 -2.49 14.18
CA ARG A 325 11.21 -1.92 15.48
C ARG A 325 12.22 -0.78 15.38
N ASP A 326 13.21 -0.90 14.50
CA ASP A 326 14.25 0.12 14.31
C ASP A 326 13.68 1.40 13.67
N GLN A 327 12.72 1.25 12.76
CA GLN A 327 12.02 2.39 12.15
C GLN A 327 11.13 3.11 13.16
N ALA A 328 10.44 2.37 14.04
CA ALA A 328 9.60 2.98 15.05
C ALA A 328 10.41 3.61 16.19
N ASP A 329 11.58 3.04 16.52
CA ASP A 329 12.56 3.64 17.42
C ASP A 329 13.06 4.99 16.87
N ASP A 330 13.37 5.02 15.58
CA ASP A 330 13.74 6.24 14.87
C ASP A 330 12.59 7.27 14.84
N ALA A 331 11.34 6.83 14.61
CA ALA A 331 10.16 7.70 14.68
C ALA A 331 9.96 8.35 16.07
N LEU A 332 10.41 7.68 17.14
CA LEU A 332 10.29 8.14 18.52
C LEU A 332 11.46 9.01 18.99
N HIS A 333 12.67 8.73 18.50
CA HIS A 333 13.90 9.27 19.07
C HIS A 333 14.67 10.20 18.14
N ARG A 334 14.37 10.21 16.83
CA ARG A 334 15.02 11.11 15.89
C ARG A 334 14.69 12.57 16.24
N GLN A 335 15.73 13.35 16.49
CA GLN A 335 15.60 14.80 16.72
C GLN A 335 15.32 15.55 15.40
N ILE A 336 14.64 16.69 15.50
CA ILE A 336 14.45 17.61 14.37
C ILE A 336 15.81 17.95 13.76
N SER A 337 15.87 17.86 12.42
CA SER A 337 17.10 18.12 11.67
C SER A 337 16.82 19.00 10.45
N LYS A 338 17.88 19.43 9.75
CA LYS A 338 17.79 20.18 8.50
C LYS A 338 17.33 19.31 7.31
N ARG A 339 17.28 17.98 7.46
CA ARG A 339 16.78 17.06 6.44
C ARG A 339 15.26 16.92 6.60
N PRO A 340 14.50 16.85 5.49
CA PRO A 340 13.07 16.62 5.54
C PRO A 340 12.80 15.25 6.19
N ASP A 341 11.75 15.19 7.00
CA ASP A 341 11.21 13.92 7.46
C ASP A 341 10.45 13.25 6.31
N LEU A 342 10.70 11.96 6.12
CA LEU A 342 10.16 11.14 5.05
C LEU A 342 9.32 9.99 5.59
N LEU A 343 9.04 9.96 6.89
CA LEU A 343 8.18 8.94 7.48
C LEU A 343 6.73 9.16 7.03
N MET A 344 6.14 8.12 6.46
CA MET A 344 4.79 8.10 5.92
C MET A 344 4.01 6.96 6.56
N LEU A 345 2.68 7.06 6.56
CA LEU A 345 1.81 5.99 7.07
C LEU A 345 2.04 4.66 6.32
N ASP A 346 2.36 4.75 5.02
CA ASP A 346 2.68 3.62 4.15
C ASP A 346 3.96 2.88 4.54
N ASN A 347 4.79 3.46 5.40
CA ASN A 347 5.94 2.76 5.97
C ASN A 347 5.56 1.82 7.12
N LEU A 348 4.29 1.77 7.55
CA LEU A 348 3.82 0.76 8.48
C LEU A 348 3.84 -0.64 7.84
N PRO A 349 4.06 -1.70 8.64
CA PRO A 349 3.94 -3.07 8.17
C PRO A 349 2.55 -3.35 7.61
N PRO A 350 2.40 -4.36 6.74
CA PRO A 350 1.08 -4.73 6.27
C PRO A 350 0.16 -5.13 7.42
N ALA A 351 -1.08 -4.60 7.47
CA ALA A 351 -2.14 -5.06 8.36
C ALA A 351 -2.17 -6.59 8.61
N ALA A 352 -2.00 -7.41 7.56
CA ALA A 352 -1.91 -8.87 7.69
C ALA A 352 -0.84 -9.34 8.69
N ALA A 353 0.30 -8.66 8.76
CA ALA A 353 1.36 -9.01 9.70
C ALA A 353 0.96 -8.73 11.16
N VAL A 354 0.36 -7.56 11.42
CA VAL A 354 -0.12 -7.20 12.77
C VAL A 354 -1.28 -8.11 13.20
N ASN A 355 -2.20 -8.41 12.28
CA ASN A 355 -3.32 -9.32 12.57
C ASN A 355 -2.86 -10.77 12.75
N ALA A 356 -1.84 -11.24 12.03
CA ALA A 356 -1.24 -12.55 12.27
C ALA A 356 -0.61 -12.64 13.66
N LEU A 357 0.05 -11.56 14.11
CA LEU A 357 0.54 -11.47 15.48
C LEU A 357 -0.59 -11.55 16.51
N LEU A 358 -1.65 -10.74 16.35
CA LEU A 358 -2.79 -10.72 17.27
C LEU A 358 -3.53 -12.07 17.31
N GLY A 359 -3.71 -12.72 16.16
CA GLY A 359 -4.25 -14.08 16.10
C GLY A 359 -3.35 -15.11 16.79
N GLY A 360 -2.03 -14.96 16.66
CA GLY A 360 -1.07 -15.75 17.43
C GLY A 360 -1.16 -15.54 18.94
N CYS A 361 -1.36 -14.29 19.38
CA CYS A 361 -1.62 -13.98 20.79
C CYS A 361 -2.89 -14.65 21.29
N ALA A 362 -4.01 -14.55 20.54
CA ALA A 362 -5.26 -15.21 20.90
C ALA A 362 -5.10 -16.74 20.97
N ALA A 363 -4.42 -17.34 20.00
CA ALA A 363 -4.13 -18.77 20.01
C ALA A 363 -3.26 -19.19 21.20
N GLN A 364 -2.27 -18.37 21.58
CA GLN A 364 -1.41 -18.63 22.74
C GLN A 364 -2.17 -18.52 24.06
N LEU A 365 -3.12 -17.59 24.16
CA LEU A 365 -4.01 -17.44 25.33
C LEU A 365 -4.96 -18.63 25.50
N GLN A 366 -5.39 -19.26 24.41
CA GLN A 366 -6.27 -20.42 24.43
C GLN A 366 -5.54 -21.75 24.73
N GLN A 367 -4.21 -21.73 24.85
CA GLN A 367 -3.45 -22.91 25.27
C GLN A 367 -3.60 -23.12 26.79
N PRO A 368 -3.82 -24.37 27.25
CA PRO A 368 -4.06 -24.69 28.66
C PRO A 368 -2.84 -24.51 29.57
#